data_AF-A0A1R1L847-F1
#
_entry.id   AF-A0A1R1L847-F1
#
_cell.length_a   1.000
_cell.length_b   1.000
_cell.length_c   1.000
_cell.angle_alpha   90.00
_cell.angle_beta   90.00
_cell.angle_gamma   90.00
#
_symmetry.space_group_name_H-M   'P 1'
#
loop_
_entity.id
_entity.type
_entity.pdbx_description
1 polymer ?
#
loop_
_entity_poly.entity_id
_entity_poly.type
_entity_poly.pdbx_seq_one_letter_code
_entity_poly.pdbx_strand_id
1 'polypeptide(L)'
;MPVDAAELALADLVRTPGSPERAAVEAIVGPLPERLSEAQTISSLLAVARATVRDEVIASGYAAYAATLDDDDRAFAAATRARRADREHHRTKKGRD
;
A
#
# COMPACT_ATOMS: atom_id res chain seq x y z
N MET A 1 -15.69 -4.07 20.19
CA MET A 1 -15.11 -5.43 20.19
C MET A 1 -14.36 -5.58 21.51
N PRO A 2 -14.72 -6.55 22.36
CA PRO A 2 -13.94 -6.86 23.55
C PRO A 2 -12.60 -7.49 23.17
N VAL A 3 -11.60 -7.35 24.04
CA VAL A 3 -10.30 -8.00 23.84
C VAL A 3 -10.46 -9.51 23.99
N ASP A 4 -10.03 -10.28 22.99
CA ASP A 4 -10.14 -11.73 23.02
C ASP A 4 -8.89 -12.42 23.59
N ALA A 5 -8.98 -13.75 23.79
CA ALA A 5 -7.90 -14.52 24.38
C ALA A 5 -6.62 -14.54 23.51
N ALA A 6 -6.75 -14.41 22.18
CA ALA A 6 -5.61 -14.37 21.28
C ALA A 6 -4.89 -13.02 21.36
N GLU A 7 -5.64 -11.92 21.48
CA GLU A 7 -5.09 -10.58 21.67
C GLU A 7 -4.34 -10.47 23.01
N LEU A 8 -4.87 -11.06 24.08
CA LEU A 8 -4.18 -11.15 25.36
C LEU A 8 -2.88 -11.97 25.27
N ALA A 9 -2.92 -13.13 24.61
CA ALA A 9 -1.74 -13.97 24.42
C ALA A 9 -0.65 -13.24 23.61
N LEU A 10 -1.04 -12.49 22.58
CA LEU A 10 -0.10 -11.66 21.81
C LEU A 10 0.51 -10.57 22.69
N ALA A 11 -0.28 -9.89 23.50
CA ALA A 11 0.21 -8.86 24.41
C ALA A 11 1.26 -9.44 25.39
N ASP A 12 1.01 -10.63 25.93
CA ASP A 12 1.98 -11.32 26.81
C ASP A 12 3.26 -11.72 26.09
N LEU A 13 3.16 -12.19 24.85
CA LEU A 13 4.32 -12.52 24.02
C LEU A 13 5.16 -11.28 23.74
N VAL A 14 4.56 -10.15 23.38
CA VAL A 14 5.28 -8.88 23.15
C VAL A 14 5.97 -8.37 24.42
N ARG A 15 5.39 -8.63 25.59
CA ARG A 15 5.99 -8.28 26.88
C ARG A 15 7.15 -9.19 27.29
N THR A 16 7.22 -10.39 26.72
CA THR A 16 8.24 -11.39 27.04
C THR A 16 9.57 -11.06 26.33
N PRO A 17 10.66 -10.78 27.07
CA PRO A 17 11.96 -10.54 26.46
C PRO A 17 12.45 -11.74 25.65
N GLY A 18 12.97 -11.50 24.44
CA GLY A 18 13.46 -12.55 23.55
C GLY A 18 12.39 -13.33 22.79
N SER A 19 11.11 -13.00 22.95
CA SER A 19 10.07 -13.58 22.11
C SER A 19 10.19 -13.10 20.65
N PRO A 20 9.79 -13.95 19.68
CA PRO A 20 9.78 -13.54 18.28
C PRO A 20 8.79 -12.39 18.02
N GLU A 21 7.66 -12.35 18.73
CA GLU A 21 6.66 -11.29 18.62
C GLU A 21 7.24 -9.93 19.05
N ARG A 22 7.98 -9.91 20.16
CA ARG A 22 8.65 -8.70 20.61
C ARG A 22 9.68 -8.21 19.60
N ALA A 23 10.49 -9.13 19.05
CA ALA A 23 11.48 -8.79 18.03
C ALA A 23 10.82 -8.22 16.76
N ALA A 24 9.68 -8.78 16.34
CA ALA A 24 8.91 -8.26 15.22
C ALA A 24 8.36 -6.85 15.47
N VAL A 25 7.85 -6.58 16.68
CA VAL A 25 7.42 -5.23 17.07
C VAL A 25 8.62 -4.27 17.07
N GLU A 26 9.74 -4.65 17.68
CA GLU A 26 10.97 -3.84 17.73
C GLU A 26 11.51 -3.49 16.33
N ALA A 27 11.39 -4.41 15.36
CA ALA A 27 11.78 -4.15 13.97
C ALA A 27 10.95 -3.04 13.30
N ILE A 28 9.71 -2.83 13.74
CA ILE A 28 8.79 -1.85 13.16
C ILE A 28 8.84 -0.51 13.92
N VAL A 29 8.79 -0.55 15.25
CA VAL A 29 8.65 0.67 16.08
C VAL A 29 9.95 1.10 16.76
N GLY A 30 11.01 0.30 16.62
CA GLY A 30 12.29 0.50 17.29
C GLY A 30 12.39 -0.21 18.64
N PRO A 31 13.56 -0.11 19.31
CA PRO A 31 13.85 -0.83 20.54
C PRO A 31 12.82 -0.54 21.64
N LEU A 32 12.31 -1.60 22.27
CA LEU A 32 11.36 -1.47 23.37
C LEU A 32 12.10 -1.51 24.72
N PRO A 33 11.53 -0.91 25.78
CA PRO A 33 12.06 -1.07 27.14
C PRO A 33 12.13 -2.54 27.56
N GLU A 34 13.12 -2.90 28.39
CA GLU A 34 13.31 -4.26 28.88
C GLU A 34 12.05 -4.83 29.56
N ARG A 35 11.30 -3.97 30.26
CA ARG A 35 9.99 -4.30 30.84
C ARG A 35 8.92 -3.36 30.30
N LEU A 36 7.92 -3.94 29.66
CA LEU A 36 6.76 -3.21 29.16
C LEU A 36 5.63 -3.25 30.19
N SER A 37 5.11 -2.07 30.53
CA SER A 37 3.78 -1.98 31.13
C SER A 37 2.71 -2.38 30.11
N GLU A 38 1.50 -2.66 30.59
CA GLU A 38 0.39 -3.00 29.71
C GLU A 38 0.04 -1.84 28.76
N ALA A 39 0.00 -0.61 29.29
CA ALA A 39 -0.20 0.59 28.48
C ALA A 39 0.89 0.79 27.42
N GLN A 40 2.16 0.51 27.75
CA GLN A 40 3.26 0.58 26.78
C GLN A 40 3.12 -0.50 25.70
N THR A 41 2.70 -1.71 26.08
CA THR A 41 2.45 -2.81 25.14
C THR A 41 1.37 -2.43 24.14
N ILE A 42 0.24 -1.90 24.62
CA ILE A 42 -0.85 -1.42 23.77
C ILE A 42 -0.37 -0.28 22.87
N SER A 43 0.38 0.69 23.42
CA SER A 43 0.94 1.80 22.65
C SER A 43 1.86 1.32 21.52
N SER A 44 2.71 0.34 21.79
CA SER A 44 3.59 -0.27 20.78
C SER A 44 2.80 -1.02 19.71
N LEU A 45 1.77 -1.79 20.08
CA LEU A 45 0.90 -2.47 19.13
C LEU A 45 0.11 -1.49 18.25
N LEU A 46 -0.37 -0.38 18.82
CA LEU A 46 -1.01 0.70 18.07
C LEU A 46 -0.03 1.39 17.11
N ALA A 47 1.23 1.55 17.51
CA ALA A 47 2.27 2.10 16.65
C ALA A 47 2.56 1.17 15.45
N VAL A 48 2.57 -0.15 15.67
CA VAL A 48 2.65 -1.16 14.59
C VAL A 48 1.45 -1.05 13.66
N ALA A 49 0.23 -1.09 14.20
CA ALA A 49 -0.99 -0.98 13.39
C ALA A 49 -1.02 0.31 12.54
N ARG A 50 -0.59 1.44 13.12
CA ARG A 50 -0.48 2.71 12.40
C ARG A 50 0.54 2.66 11.27
N ALA A 51 1.69 1.99 11.47
CA ALA A 51 2.68 1.79 10.42
C ALA A 51 2.10 0.95 9.27
N THR A 52 1.49 -0.19 9.60
CA THR A 52 0.86 -1.08 8.60
C THR A 52 -0.24 -0.37 7.80
N VAL A 53 -1.13 0.38 8.47
CA VAL A 53 -2.18 1.15 7.78
C VAL A 53 -1.56 2.21 6.86
N ARG A 54 -0.49 2.88 7.30
CA ARG A 54 0.18 3.88 6.48
C ARG A 54 0.82 3.25 5.23
N ASP A 55 1.46 2.11 5.38
CA ASP A 55 2.08 1.39 4.26
C ASP A 55 1.01 0.94 3.24
N GLU A 56 -0.13 0.45 3.71
CA GLU A 56 -1.27 0.09 2.86
C GLU A 56 -1.86 1.30 2.13
N VAL A 57 -2.01 2.44 2.81
CA VAL A 57 -2.45 3.70 2.18
C VAL A 57 -1.47 4.18 1.11
N ILE A 58 -0.17 4.06 1.36
CA ILE A 58 0.85 4.41 0.37
C ILE A 58 0.80 3.47 -0.82
N ALA A 59 0.74 2.15 -0.59
CA ALA A 59 0.68 1.14 -1.63
C ALA A 59 -0.56 1.29 -2.51
N SER A 60 -1.74 1.46 -1.90
CA SER A 60 -2.99 1.70 -2.61
C SER A 60 -2.99 3.03 -3.38
N GLY A 61 -2.38 4.08 -2.83
CA GLY A 61 -2.19 5.36 -3.52
C GLY A 61 -1.32 5.24 -4.76
N TYR A 62 -0.20 4.51 -4.67
CA TYR A 62 0.64 4.22 -5.84
C TYR A 62 -0.05 3.34 -6.87
N ALA A 63 -0.84 2.34 -6.44
CA ALA A 63 -1.62 1.52 -7.34
C ALA A 63 -2.67 2.34 -8.10
N ALA A 64 -3.36 3.26 -7.41
CA ALA A 64 -4.31 4.17 -8.04
C ALA A 64 -3.62 5.12 -9.02
N TYR A 65 -2.47 5.67 -8.66
CA TYR A 65 -1.67 6.51 -9.55
C TYR A 65 -1.20 5.76 -10.80
N ALA A 66 -0.71 4.52 -10.64
CA ALA A 66 -0.31 3.67 -11.76
C ALA A 66 -1.50 3.38 -12.71
N ALA A 67 -2.69 3.12 -12.15
CA ALA A 67 -3.88 2.91 -12.96
C ALA A 67 -4.26 4.15 -13.80
N THR A 68 -4.11 5.36 -13.24
CA THR A 68 -4.36 6.59 -14.01
C THR A 68 -3.34 6.81 -15.13
N LEU A 69 -2.07 6.45 -14.90
CA LEU A 69 -1.03 6.55 -15.91
C LEU A 69 -1.30 5.58 -17.08
N ASP A 70 -1.71 4.34 -16.77
CA ASP A 70 -2.09 3.35 -17.78
C ASP A 70 -3.30 3.79 -18.62
N ASP A 71 -4.26 4.49 -18.01
CA ASP A 71 -5.43 5.06 -18.72
C ASP A 71 -5.02 6.16 -19.71
N ASP A 72 -4.14 7.07 -19.29
CA ASP A 72 -3.64 8.16 -20.12
C ASP A 72 -2.84 7.64 -21.31
N ASP A 73 -1.98 6.63 -21.11
CA ASP A 73 -1.22 5.98 -22.17
C ASP A 73 -2.14 5.29 -23.19
N ARG A 74 -3.20 4.63 -22.72
CA ARG A 74 -4.22 4.03 -23.59
C ARG A 74 -4.94 5.09 -24.42
N ALA A 75 -5.31 6.21 -23.80
CA ALA A 75 -5.97 7.32 -24.49
C ALA A 75 -5.06 7.93 -25.57
N PHE A 76 -3.78 8.13 -25.27
CA PHE A 76 -2.79 8.64 -26.22
C PHE A 76 -2.58 7.70 -27.40
N ALA A 77 -2.47 6.40 -27.15
CA ALA A 77 -2.33 5.38 -28.20
C ALA A 77 -3.58 5.30 -29.10
N ALA A 78 -4.78 5.49 -28.54
CA ALA A 78 -6.02 5.55 -29.31
C ALA A 78 -6.09 6.80 -30.20
N ALA A 79 -5.76 7.97 -29.64
CA ALA A 79 -5.74 9.24 -30.38
C ALA A 79 -4.75 9.21 -31.56
N THR A 80 -3.57 8.63 -31.34
CA THR A 80 -2.54 8.49 -32.38
C THR A 80 -3.00 7.57 -33.51
N ARG A 81 -3.67 6.45 -33.16
CA ARG A 81 -4.27 5.54 -34.15
C ARG A 81 -5.36 6.21 -34.97
N ALA A 82 -6.28 6.94 -34.34
CA ALA A 82 -7.33 7.68 -35.04
C ALA A 82 -6.75 8.70 -36.03
N ARG A 83 -5.77 9.50 -35.60
CA ARG A 83 -5.09 10.47 -36.48
C ARG A 83 -4.39 9.81 -37.68
N ARG A 84 -3.85 8.61 -37.52
CA ARG A 84 -3.24 7.85 -38.63
C ARG A 84 -4.29 7.38 -39.63
N ALA A 85 -5.41 6.85 -39.15
CA ALA A 85 -6.53 6.42 -39.98
C ALA A 85 -7.14 7.59 -40.78
N ASP A 86 -7.33 8.75 -40.15
CA ASP A 86 -7.85 9.95 -40.82
C ASP A 86 -6.92 10.42 -41.95
N ARG A 87 -5.61 10.42 -41.71
CA ARG A 87 -4.61 10.78 -42.74
C ARG A 87 -4.63 9.80 -43.92
N GLU A 88 -4.81 8.52 -43.65
CA GLU A 88 -4.89 7.48 -44.67
C GLU A 88 -6.16 7.63 -45.52
N HIS A 89 -7.30 7.88 -44.87
CA HIS A 89 -8.58 8.15 -45.53
C HIS A 89 -8.56 9.45 -46.35
N HIS A 90 -7.85 10.48 -45.91
CA HIS A 90 -7.66 11.70 -46.71
C HIS A 90 -6.75 11.49 -47.92
N ARG A 91 -5.74 10.61 -47.82
CA ARG A 91 -4.87 10.27 -48.96
C ARG A 91 -5.61 9.46 -50.02
N THR A 92 -6.48 8.53 -49.63
CA THR A 92 -7.28 7.75 -50.59
C THR A 92 -8.37 8.59 -51.27
N LYS A 93 -8.95 9.60 -50.59
CA LYS A 93 -9.86 10.57 -51.22
C LYS A 93 -9.16 11.50 -52.23
N LYS A 94 -7.93 11.94 -51.95
CA LYS A 94 -7.20 12.91 -52.80
C LYS A 94 -6.53 12.27 -54.03
N GLY A 95 -6.47 10.94 -54.12
CA GLY A 95 -5.97 10.19 -55.28
C GLY A 95 -7.06 9.69 -56.23
N ARG A 96 -8.30 10.16 -56.06
CA ARG A 96 -9.48 9.71 -56.84
C ARG A 96 -10.14 10.85 -57.65
N ASP A 97 -9.52 12.02 -57.67
CA ASP A 97 -9.78 13.13 -58.61
C ASP A 97 -8.61 13.21 -59.60
#